data_AF-A0A2N2Q390-F1
#
_entry.id   AF-A0A2N2Q390-F1
#
_cell.length_a   1.000
_cell.length_b   1.000
_cell.length_c   1.000
_cell.angle_alpha   90.00
_cell.angle_beta   90.00
_cell.angle_gamma   90.00
#
_symmetry.space_group_name_H-M   'P 1'
#
loop_
_entity.id
_entity.type
_entity.pdbx_description
1 polymer ?
#
loop_
_entity_poly.entity_id
_entity_poly.type
_entity_poly.pdbx_seq_one_letter_code
_entity_poly.pdbx_strand_id
1 'polypeptide(L)' 'LIKGYLRLGAYICGEPAWDPDFNTADMLIMLPLSRLNRRYASHFMK' A
#
# COMPACT_ATOMS: atom_id res chain seq x y z
N LEU A 1 -0.82 7.17 -6.94
CA LEU A 1 -0.91 6.78 -5.51
C LEU A 1 -0.34 5.38 -5.23
N ILE A 2 -0.88 4.30 -5.83
CA ILE A 2 -0.44 2.89 -5.60
C ILE A 2 1.07 2.69 -5.72
N LYS A 3 1.69 3.18 -6.82
CA LYS A 3 3.16 3.12 -7.00
C LYS A 3 3.94 3.75 -5.84
N GLY A 4 3.38 4.76 -5.17
CA GLY A 4 3.97 5.38 -3.98
C GLY A 4 4.04 4.41 -2.82
N TYR A 5 2.93 3.73 -2.50
CA TYR A 5 2.90 2.70 -1.45
C TYR A 5 3.87 1.54 -1.74
N LEU A 6 3.93 1.08 -2.98
CA LEU A 6 4.86 0.02 -3.37
C LEU A 6 6.33 0.45 -3.17
N ARG A 7 6.68 1.70 -3.51
CA ARG A 7 8.02 2.26 -3.25
C ARG A 7 8.36 2.39 -1.77
N LEU A 8 7.35 2.55 -0.90
CA LEU A 8 7.54 2.58 0.55
C LEU A 8 7.79 1.19 1.15
N GLY A 9 7.56 0.12 0.39
CA GLY A 9 7.69 -1.26 0.84
C GLY A 9 6.35 -1.98 1.06
N ALA A 10 5.24 -1.35 0.67
CA ALA A 10 3.93 -2.00 0.71
C ALA A 10 3.78 -3.04 -0.39
N TYR A 11 2.84 -3.96 -0.22
CA TYR A 11 2.51 -4.98 -1.21
C TYR A 11 1.00 -5.20 -1.31
N ILE A 12 0.57 -5.71 -2.44
CA ILE A 12 -0.84 -6.06 -2.71
C ILE A 12 -1.09 -7.45 -2.14
N CYS A 13 -2.16 -7.60 -1.37
CA CYS A 13 -2.43 -8.82 -0.59
C CYS A 13 -3.24 -9.87 -1.36
N GLY A 14 -3.58 -9.63 -2.62
CA GLY A 14 -4.35 -10.58 -3.43
C GLY A 14 -5.04 -9.91 -4.62
N GLU A 15 -6.09 -10.58 -5.09
CA GLU A 15 -6.95 -10.09 -6.16
C GLU A 15 -7.77 -8.88 -5.72
N PRO A 16 -8.10 -7.96 -6.65
CA PRO A 16 -8.95 -6.84 -6.35
C PRO A 16 -10.41 -7.28 -6.13
N ALA A 17 -11.11 -6.58 -5.23
CA ALA A 17 -12.55 -6.72 -5.06
C ALA A 17 -13.27 -5.79 -6.05
N TRP A 18 -14.15 -6.35 -6.88
CA TRP A 18 -14.98 -5.57 -7.80
C TRP A 18 -16.22 -5.04 -7.08
N ASP A 19 -16.42 -3.73 -7.13
CA ASP A 19 -17.63 -3.05 -6.66
C ASP A 19 -18.49 -2.64 -7.88
N PRO A 20 -19.63 -3.31 -8.13
CA PRO A 20 -20.48 -3.01 -9.28
C PRO A 20 -21.29 -1.73 -9.11
N ASP A 21 -21.56 -1.29 -7.88
CA ASP A 21 -22.37 -0.10 -7.62
C ASP A 21 -21.60 1.18 -7.96
N PHE A 22 -20.27 1.13 -7.79
CA PHE A 22 -19.36 2.23 -8.13
C PHE A 22 -18.53 2.00 -9.39
N ASN A 23 -18.59 0.79 -9.97
CA ASN A 23 -17.78 0.36 -11.12
C ASN A 23 -16.27 0.53 -10.83
N THR A 24 -15.84 0.16 -9.62
CA THR A 24 -14.47 0.30 -9.13
C THR A 24 -13.88 -1.04 -8.69
N ALA A 25 -12.56 -1.08 -8.58
CA ALA A 25 -11.83 -2.24 -8.09
C ALA A 25 -10.98 -1.82 -6.89
N ASP A 26 -11.27 -2.41 -5.73
CA ASP A 26 -10.57 -2.14 -4.48
C ASP A 26 -9.44 -3.14 -4.27
N MET A 27 -8.27 -2.65 -3.85
CA MET A 27 -7.10 -3.48 -3.59
C MET A 27 -6.69 -3.39 -2.13
N LEU A 28 -6.53 -4.54 -1.48
CA LEU A 28 -5.92 -4.60 -0.17
C LEU A 28 -4.40 -4.40 -0.29
N ILE A 29 -3.91 -3.27 0.23
CA ILE A 29 -2.48 -2.93 0.27
C ILE A 29 -2.01 -2.95 1.72
N MET A 30 -0.95 -3.72 2.01
CA MET A 30 -0.35 -3.81 3.35
C MET A 30 1.07 -3.25 3.35
N LEU A 31 1.38 -2.40 4.32
CA LEU A 31 2.72 -1.84 4.56
C LEU A 31 3.21 -2.26 5.96
N PRO A 32 3.99 -3.36 6.07
CA PRO A 32 4.64 -3.71 7.33
C PRO A 32 5.71 -2.69 7.68
N LEU A 33 5.76 -2.25 8.95
CA LEU A 33 6.80 -1.34 9.43
C LEU A 33 8.22 -1.90 9.24
N SER A 34 8.38 -3.23 9.32
CA SER A 34 9.65 -3.92 9.06
C SER A 34 10.16 -3.76 7.63
N ARG A 35 9.27 -3.44 6.68
CA ARG A 35 9.59 -3.22 5.25
C ARG A 35 9.57 -1.75 4.89
N LEU A 36 9.29 -0.86 5.85
CA LEU A 36 9.22 0.56 5.60
C LEU A 36 10.58 1.08 5.11
N ASN A 37 10.56 1.81 4.00
CA ASN A 37 11.77 2.40 3.46
C ASN A 37 12.47 3.29 4.51
N ARG A 38 13.76 3.01 4.78
CA ARG A 38 14.55 3.66 5.84
C ARG A 38 14.59 5.18 5.75
N ARG A 39 14.58 5.75 4.53
CA ARG A 39 14.54 7.20 4.30
C ARG A 39 13.22 7.83 4.75
N TYR A 40 12.12 7.10 4.63
CA TYR A 40 10.81 7.52 5.09
C TYR A 40 10.64 7.26 6.59
N ALA A 41 11.14 6.13 7.08
CA ALA A 41 11.16 5.83 8.52
C ALA A 41 11.84 6.94 9.33
N SER A 42 12.96 7.50 8.87
CA SER A 42 13.64 8.61 9.57
C SER A 42 12.83 9.90 9.68
N HIS A 43 11.81 10.09 8.85
CA HIS A 43 10.94 11.26 8.89
C HIS A 43 9.72 11.05 9.79
N PHE A 44 9.16 9.84 9.81
CA PHE A 44 7.88 9.53 10.47
C PHE A 44 8.00 8.74 11.78
N MET A 45 9.13 8.06 12.04
CA MET A 45 9.34 7.19 13.21
C MET A 45 10.27 7.84 14.25
N LYS A 46 10.22 9.17 14.38
CA LYS A 46 10.90 9.90 15.45
C LYS A 46 10.10 9.86 16.74
#